data_AF-A0AAD7AJQ3-F1
#
_entry.id   AF-A0AAD7AJQ3-F1
#
_cell.length_a   1.000
_cell.length_b   1.000
_cell.length_c   1.000
_cell.angle_alpha   90.00
_cell.angle_beta   90.00
_cell.angle_gamma   90.00
#
_symmetry.space_group_name_H-M   'P 1'
#
loop_
_entity.id
_entity.type
_entity.pdbx_description
1 polymer ?
#
loop_
_entity_poly.entity_id
_entity_poly.type
_entity_poly.pdbx_seq_one_letter_code
_entity_poly.pdbx_strand_id
1 'polypeptide(L)'
;SAHPEIVKEIMAQLKDLRAAGAPLSLAMVRCVIIATITDEAPELFEHKFKDGSHFRVSDSFCKKFLDKTLAWSIRKGTKAAQKLPADA
;
A
#
# COMPACT_ATOMS: atom_id res chain seq x y z
N SER A 1 8.63 16.39 5.17
CA SER A 1 8.38 15.54 3.99
C SER A 1 7.93 16.46 2.87
N ALA A 2 8.51 16.35 1.67
CA ALA A 2 8.31 17.35 0.61
C ALA A 2 6.92 17.34 -0.05
N HIS A 3 6.11 16.28 0.18
CA HIS A 3 4.82 16.12 -0.50
C HIS A 3 3.68 15.72 0.44
N PRO A 4 3.25 16.60 1.37
CA PRO A 4 2.12 16.30 2.26
C PRO A 4 0.78 16.11 1.52
N GLU A 5 0.61 16.75 0.36
CA GLU A 5 -0.56 16.65 -0.51
C GLU A 5 -0.73 15.24 -1.09
N ILE A 6 0.32 14.68 -1.71
CA ILE A 6 0.32 13.32 -2.26
C ILE A 6 -0.01 12.30 -1.16
N VAL A 7 0.57 12.47 0.03
CA VAL A 7 0.29 11.57 1.16
C VAL A 7 -1.18 11.63 1.57
N LYS A 8 -1.78 12.84 1.60
CA LYS A 8 -3.20 13.01 1.93
C LYS A 8 -4.10 12.36 0.88
N GLU A 9 -3.79 12.52 -0.39
CA GLU A 9 -4.56 11.93 -1.50
C GLU A 9 -4.53 10.39 -1.43
N ILE A 10 -3.34 9.80 -1.30
CA ILE A 10 -3.19 8.35 -1.11
C ILE A 10 -4.01 7.88 0.11
N MET A 11 -3.94 8.60 1.22
CA MET A 11 -4.71 8.25 2.43
C MET A 11 -6.23 8.33 2.21
N ALA A 12 -6.71 9.31 1.44
CA ALA A 12 -8.12 9.46 1.11
C ALA A 12 -8.61 8.27 0.26
N GLN A 13 -7.91 7.97 -0.84
CA GLN A 13 -8.26 6.87 -1.74
C GLN A 13 -8.28 5.51 -1.01
N LEU A 14 -7.31 5.25 -0.13
CA LEU A 14 -7.27 4.02 0.66
C LEU A 14 -8.41 3.93 1.69
N LYS A 15 -8.85 5.06 2.25
CA LYS A 15 -10.01 5.11 3.15
C LYS A 15 -11.31 4.87 2.40
N ASP A 16 -11.47 5.45 1.22
CA ASP A 16 -12.67 5.29 0.40
C ASP A 16 -12.81 3.83 -0.07
N LEU A 17 -11.72 3.21 -0.52
CA LEU A 17 -11.71 1.78 -0.87
C LEU A 17 -12.12 0.90 0.32
N ARG A 18 -11.64 1.21 1.52
CA ARG A 18 -12.02 0.47 2.73
C ARG A 18 -13.49 0.68 3.10
N ALA A 19 -13.98 1.91 2.99
CA ALA A 19 -15.37 2.26 3.27
C ALA A 19 -16.33 1.57 2.29
N ALA A 20 -15.91 1.39 1.03
CA ALA A 20 -16.63 0.62 0.01
C ALA A 20 -16.58 -0.91 0.23
N GLY A 21 -15.90 -1.39 1.27
CA GLY A 21 -15.76 -2.83 1.56
C GLY A 21 -14.76 -3.55 0.65
N ALA A 22 -13.95 -2.84 -0.12
CA ALA A 22 -12.96 -3.45 -0.99
C ALA A 22 -11.81 -4.06 -0.17
N PRO A 23 -11.32 -5.26 -0.53
CA PRO A 23 -10.19 -5.88 0.14
C PRO A 23 -8.90 -5.10 -0.14
N LEU A 24 -8.34 -4.49 0.91
CA LEU A 24 -7.04 -3.81 0.84
C LEU A 24 -5.89 -4.82 0.93
N SER A 25 -5.50 -5.38 -0.22
CA SER A 25 -4.26 -6.14 -0.35
C SER A 25 -3.05 -5.20 -0.47
N LEU A 26 -1.84 -5.71 -0.19
CA LEU A 26 -0.60 -4.94 -0.42
C LEU A 26 -0.43 -4.54 -1.90
N ALA A 27 -0.90 -5.37 -2.83
CA ALA A 27 -0.88 -5.05 -4.25
C ALA A 27 -1.77 -3.84 -4.55
N MET A 28 -2.99 -3.79 -4.00
CA MET A 28 -3.89 -2.65 -4.16
C MET A 28 -3.28 -1.37 -3.58
N VAL A 29 -2.74 -1.45 -2.37
CA VAL A 29 -2.08 -0.30 -1.71
C VAL A 29 -0.92 0.22 -2.53
N ARG A 30 -0.09 -0.69 -3.06
CA ARG A 30 1.02 -0.34 -3.95
C ARG A 30 0.53 0.31 -5.25
N CYS A 31 -0.53 -0.22 -5.86
CA CYS A 31 -1.11 0.39 -7.07
C CYS A 31 -1.59 1.81 -6.82
N VAL A 32 -2.31 2.04 -5.72
CA VAL A 32 -2.77 3.39 -5.34
C VAL A 32 -1.60 4.34 -5.16
N ILE A 33 -0.58 3.95 -4.38
CA ILE A 33 0.61 4.80 -4.16
C ILE A 33 1.32 5.10 -5.49
N ILE A 34 1.52 4.10 -6.35
CA ILE A 34 2.21 4.29 -7.63
C ILE A 34 1.39 5.21 -8.52
N ALA A 35 0.09 4.97 -8.68
CA ALA A 35 -0.80 5.77 -9.52
C ALA A 35 -0.77 7.25 -9.09
N THR A 36 -1.00 7.53 -7.80
CA THR A 36 -0.98 8.92 -7.29
C THR A 36 0.37 9.59 -7.50
N ILE A 37 1.49 8.89 -7.25
CA ILE A 37 2.82 9.47 -7.47
C ILE A 37 3.08 9.70 -8.96
N THR A 38 2.69 8.77 -9.83
CA THR A 38 2.87 8.92 -11.27
C THR A 38 2.08 10.12 -11.82
N ASP A 39 0.88 10.37 -11.28
CA ASP A 39 0.03 11.46 -11.73
C ASP A 39 0.45 12.83 -11.16
N GLU A 40 0.89 12.88 -9.89
CA GLU A 40 1.17 14.16 -9.20
C GLU A 40 2.65 14.54 -9.12
N ALA A 41 3.55 13.56 -9.03
CA ALA A 41 4.99 13.79 -8.86
C ALA A 41 5.85 12.66 -9.46
N PRO A 42 5.79 12.45 -10.79
CA PRO A 42 6.54 11.38 -11.45
C PRO A 42 8.05 11.50 -11.23
N GLU A 43 8.57 12.71 -10.98
CA GLU A 43 9.98 12.97 -10.70
C GLU A 43 10.49 12.24 -9.45
N LEU A 44 9.61 11.83 -8.54
CA LEU A 44 9.99 11.00 -7.39
C LEU A 44 10.56 9.64 -7.82
N PHE A 45 10.06 9.07 -8.92
CA PHE A 45 10.59 7.81 -9.46
C PHE A 45 11.90 8.00 -10.22
N GLU A 46 12.12 9.18 -10.77
CA GLU A 46 13.36 9.55 -11.49
C GLU A 46 14.47 10.00 -10.52
N HIS A 47 14.12 10.35 -9.29
CA HIS A 47 15.07 10.77 -8.29
C HIS A 47 16.08 9.66 -7.97
N LYS A 48 17.36 9.96 -8.24
CA LYS A 48 18.49 9.08 -7.96
C LYS A 48 19.11 9.43 -6.62
N PHE A 49 19.11 8.47 -5.70
CA PHE A 49 19.75 8.61 -4.40
C PHE A 49 21.29 8.56 -4.53
N LYS A 50 21.99 8.92 -3.45
CA LYS A 50 23.47 8.94 -3.39
C LYS A 50 24.12 7.59 -3.72
N ASP A 51 23.42 6.50 -3.44
CA ASP A 51 23.84 5.12 -3.74
C ASP A 51 23.52 4.69 -5.18
N GLY A 52 22.93 5.59 -5.97
CA GLY A 52 22.53 5.35 -7.35
C GLY A 52 21.19 4.61 -7.53
N SER A 53 20.51 4.26 -6.43
CA SER A 53 19.18 3.66 -6.47
C SER A 53 18.09 4.70 -6.79
N HIS A 54 16.92 4.23 -7.21
CA HIS A 54 15.73 5.06 -7.41
C HIS A 54 14.68 4.71 -6.37
N PHE A 55 13.76 5.65 -6.11
CA PHE A 55 12.62 5.36 -5.26
C PHE A 55 11.77 4.24 -5.85
N ARG A 56 11.39 3.28 -5.00
CA ARG A 56 10.51 2.17 -5.36
C ARG A 56 9.48 1.94 -4.27
N VAL A 57 8.23 1.77 -4.69
CA VAL A 57 7.13 1.38 -3.82
C VAL A 57 7.21 -0.13 -3.57
N SER A 58 8.07 -0.53 -2.62
CA SER A 58 8.21 -1.92 -2.20
C SER A 58 7.12 -2.33 -1.21
N ASP A 59 6.92 -3.63 -1.00
CA ASP A 59 5.98 -4.14 0.01
C ASP A 59 6.32 -3.66 1.42
N SER A 60 7.62 -3.56 1.74
CA SER A 60 8.06 -3.04 3.04
C SER A 60 7.79 -1.55 3.19
N PHE A 61 7.92 -0.78 2.09
CA PHE A 61 7.47 0.61 2.06
C PHE A 61 5.97 0.72 2.28
N CYS A 62 5.15 -0.06 1.57
CA CYS A 62 3.69 -0.04 1.72
C CYS A 62 3.25 -0.35 3.15
N LYS A 63 3.84 -1.38 3.78
CA LYS A 63 3.55 -1.72 5.19
C LYS A 63 3.90 -0.56 6.13
N LYS A 64 5.10 0.02 5.98
CA LYS A 64 5.53 1.17 6.79
C LYS A 64 4.67 2.40 6.56
N PHE A 65 4.24 2.63 5.32
CA PHE A 65 3.35 3.73 4.96
C PHE A 65 2.03 3.59 5.71
N LEU A 66 1.35 2.45 5.56
CA LEU A 66 0.07 2.18 6.22
C LEU A 66 0.15 2.28 7.74
N ASP A 67 1.21 1.74 8.33
CA ASP A 67 1.44 1.79 9.78
C ASP A 67 1.63 3.24 10.26
N LYS A 68 2.47 4.02 9.58
CA LYS A 68 2.77 5.41 10.00
C LYS A 68 1.66 6.40 9.70
N THR A 69 0.91 6.24 8.60
CA THR A 69 -0.08 7.24 8.17
C THR A 69 -1.49 6.91 8.64
N LEU A 70 -1.83 5.63 8.75
CA LEU A 70 -3.19 5.17 9.07
C LEU A 70 -3.26 4.28 10.31
N ALA A 71 -2.12 3.90 10.91
CA ALA A 71 -2.03 2.87 11.95
C ALA A 71 -2.66 1.53 11.51
N TRP A 72 -2.55 1.20 10.22
CA TRP A 72 -3.11 -0.02 9.65
C TRP A 72 -2.04 -1.08 9.46
N SER A 73 -2.35 -2.30 9.92
CA SER A 73 -1.57 -3.50 9.60
C SER A 73 -2.35 -4.36 8.60
N ILE A 74 -1.69 -4.77 7.51
CA ILE A 74 -2.26 -5.75 6.58
C ILE A 74 -2.25 -7.11 7.24
N ARG A 75 -3.43 -7.66 7.51
CA ARG A 75 -3.57 -9.02 8.04
C ARG A 75 -3.35 -10.02 6.90
N LYS A 76 -2.41 -10.96 7.11
CA LYS A 76 -2.30 -12.14 6.24
C LYS A 76 -3.54 -13.00 6.48
N GLY A 77 -4.27 -13.35 5.42
CA GLY A 77 -5.41 -14.25 5.55
C GLY A 77 -5.02 -15.52 6.29
N THR A 78 -5.75 -15.86 7.35
CA THR A 78 -5.54 -17.09 8.11
C THR A 78 -5.96 -18.27 7.25
N LYS A 79 -5.01 -19.15 6.89
CA LYS A 79 -5.29 -20.43 6.20
C LYS A 79 -5.91 -21.45 7.16
N ALA A 80 -7.02 -21.12 7.80
CA ALA A 80 -7.73 -22.00 8.73
C ALA A 80 -9.10 -22.35 8.15
N ALA A 81 -9.12 -23.17 7.10
CA ALA A 81 -10.35 -23.78 6.56
C ALA A 81 -10.04 -25.06 5.78
N GLN A 82 -9.28 -25.99 6.36
CA GLN A 82 -9.20 -27.36 5.86
C GLN A 82 -9.22 -28.33 7.05
N LYS A 83 -10.39 -28.50 7.64
CA LYS A 83 -10.72 -29.76 8.31
C LYS A 83 -11.92 -30.33 7.58
N LEU A 84 -11.66 -31.31 6.72
CA LEU A 84 -12.69 -32.22 6.22
C LEU A 84 -13.09 -33.11 7.41
N PRO A 85 -14.37 -33.27 7.74
CA PRO A 85 -14.78 -34.32 8.67
C PRO A 85 -14.46 -35.68 8.01
N ALA A 86 -13.77 -36.54 8.75
CA ALA A 86 -13.55 -37.92 8.32
C ALA A 86 -14.78 -38.73 8.70
N ASP A 87 -15.65 -38.99 7.72
CA ASP A 87 -16.58 -40.13 7.70
C ASP A 87 -17.13 -40.32 6.28
N ALA A 88 -16.67 -41.39 5.62
CA ALA A 88 -17.31 -42.05 4.48
C ALA A 88 -16.91 -43.53 4.47
#